data_AF-A0A6C0LJA4-F1
#
_entry.id   AF-A0A6C0LJA4-F1
#
_cell.length_a   1.000
_cell.length_b   1.000
_cell.length_c   1.000
_cell.angle_alpha   90.00
_cell.angle_beta   90.00
_cell.angle_gamma   90.00
#
_symmetry.space_group_name_H-M   'P 1'
#
loop_
_entity.id
_entity.type
_entity.pdbx_description
1 polymer ?
#
loop_
_entity_poly.entity_id
_entity_poly.type
_entity_poly.pdbx_seq_one_letter_code
_entity_poly.pdbx_strand_id
1 'polypeptide(L)'
;MTIDIKYNSETFNLLESNSKLSISKINNKYTKSIKYSKYILKFTYNDLSIDLELSSSNILKLYVILQHHFKVKTIKDLSELEWDYTNFKVEITAKNNNKLSDHIKLLNYFLNLKNEFNTILKIEDLENRIKLKDKRGIGGERPRELNYMYGFSYYTPATKKSLNNSERLFESPFPIEEINPKRKAIVNVPNGKIKCFTCGCTEGEMDIFGKQCHFEKGHLIPIKVENTTKSYPQCKWCNTFYKDKIEWDFSTGKPKFNTLAVMRDTKKSDLISYIKKLGITPNDLEKK
;
A
#
# COMPACT_ATOMS: atom_id res chain seq x y z
N MET A 1 12.32 28.71 -7.88
CA MET A 1 10.89 29.03 -7.63
C MET A 1 10.23 27.85 -6.94
N THR A 2 9.35 28.07 -5.96
CA THR A 2 8.51 26.99 -5.40
C THR A 2 7.25 26.85 -6.24
N ILE A 3 6.86 25.61 -6.56
CA ILE A 3 5.63 25.29 -7.31
C ILE A 3 4.78 24.27 -6.54
N ASP A 4 3.46 24.39 -6.65
CA ASP A 4 2.48 23.45 -6.08
C ASP A 4 1.89 22.59 -7.21
N ILE A 5 2.22 21.30 -7.24
CA ILE A 5 1.61 20.35 -8.18
C ILE A 5 0.38 19.72 -7.51
N LYS A 6 -0.83 19.96 -8.04
CA LYS A 6 -2.06 19.32 -7.55
C LYS A 6 -2.18 17.91 -8.14
N TYR A 7 -2.49 16.91 -7.33
CA TYR A 7 -2.60 15.50 -7.74
C TYR A 7 -3.56 14.71 -6.85
N ASN A 8 -3.94 13.50 -7.27
CA ASN A 8 -4.77 12.58 -6.48
C ASN A 8 -3.88 11.73 -5.53
N SER A 9 -4.17 11.69 -4.24
CA SER A 9 -3.36 10.95 -3.24
C SER A 9 -3.43 9.43 -3.35
N GLU A 10 -4.42 8.89 -4.04
CA GLU A 10 -4.67 7.45 -4.17
C GLU A 10 -4.12 6.93 -5.51
N THR A 11 -4.45 7.62 -6.61
CA THR A 11 -4.05 7.22 -7.97
C THR A 11 -2.76 7.90 -8.47
N PHE A 12 -2.27 8.93 -7.78
CA PHE A 12 -1.09 9.72 -8.15
C PHE A 12 -1.15 10.37 -9.55
N ASN A 13 -2.36 10.49 -10.11
CA ASN A 13 -2.64 11.19 -11.37
C ASN A 13 -2.95 12.68 -11.14
N LEU A 14 -2.81 13.51 -12.18
CA LEU A 14 -3.17 14.93 -12.15
C LEU A 14 -4.65 15.20 -12.49
N LEU A 15 -5.36 14.22 -13.08
CA LEU A 15 -6.72 14.37 -13.59
C LEU A 15 -7.74 14.84 -12.53
N GLU A 16 -7.74 14.22 -11.35
CA GLU A 16 -8.73 14.44 -10.28
C GLU A 16 -8.03 14.76 -8.94
N SER A 17 -7.48 15.96 -8.84
CA SER A 17 -6.61 16.30 -7.71
C SER A 17 -7.33 16.54 -6.39
N ASN A 18 -6.93 15.82 -5.34
CA ASN A 18 -7.39 16.04 -3.95
C ASN A 18 -6.25 16.50 -3.00
N SER A 19 -5.01 16.52 -3.49
CA SER A 19 -3.78 16.73 -2.72
C SER A 19 -2.80 17.66 -3.46
N LYS A 20 -1.79 18.15 -2.75
CA LYS A 20 -0.74 19.03 -3.30
C LYS A 20 0.67 18.54 -2.98
N LEU A 21 1.58 18.73 -3.92
CA LEU A 21 3.01 18.49 -3.80
C LEU A 21 3.77 19.81 -4.05
N SER A 22 4.09 20.53 -2.97
CA SER A 22 4.99 21.70 -3.04
C SER A 22 6.43 21.24 -3.29
N ILE A 23 7.09 21.76 -4.32
CA ILE A 23 8.45 21.38 -4.72
C ILE A 23 9.21 22.60 -5.26
N SER A 24 10.53 22.64 -5.03
CA SER A 24 11.38 23.69 -5.61
C SER A 24 11.75 23.30 -7.03
N LYS A 25 11.59 24.23 -7.99
CA LYS A 25 12.04 24.09 -9.38
C LYS A 25 12.98 25.23 -9.76
N ILE A 26 14.10 24.89 -10.39
CA ILE A 26 15.02 25.81 -11.07
C ILE A 26 15.43 25.12 -12.38
N ASN A 27 15.16 25.76 -13.53
CA ASN A 27 15.29 25.15 -14.86
C ASN A 27 14.61 23.76 -14.90
N ASN A 28 15.28 22.73 -15.43
CA ASN A 28 14.81 21.35 -15.43
C ASN A 28 15.28 20.54 -14.20
N LYS A 29 15.64 21.22 -13.10
CA LYS A 29 15.90 20.57 -11.80
C LYS A 29 14.76 20.81 -10.80
N TYR A 30 14.25 19.71 -10.25
CA TYR A 30 13.23 19.68 -9.19
C TYR A 30 13.84 19.14 -7.90
N THR A 31 13.60 19.79 -6.75
CA THR A 31 14.13 19.36 -5.46
C THR A 31 13.10 19.46 -4.34
N LYS A 32 12.99 18.43 -3.49
CA LYS A 32 12.17 18.44 -2.28
C LYS A 32 12.91 17.82 -1.09
N SER A 33 13.20 18.64 -0.08
CA SER A 33 13.67 18.17 1.23
C SER A 33 12.49 17.97 2.20
N ILE A 34 12.64 17.01 3.12
CA ILE A 34 11.69 16.70 4.19
C ILE A 34 12.48 16.37 5.46
N LYS A 35 12.16 17.07 6.57
CA LYS A 35 12.84 16.97 7.88
C LYS A 35 13.03 15.53 8.39
N TYR A 36 12.06 14.64 8.15
CA TYR A 36 12.08 13.24 8.57
C TYR A 36 12.10 12.30 7.35
N SER A 37 13.18 12.37 6.58
CA SER A 37 13.43 11.52 5.42
C SER A 37 14.25 10.28 5.77
N LYS A 38 13.84 9.12 5.24
CA LYS A 38 14.54 7.84 5.38
C LYS A 38 15.37 7.51 4.14
N TYR A 39 14.89 7.91 2.97
CA TYR A 39 15.53 7.66 1.68
C TYR A 39 15.70 8.96 0.91
N ILE A 40 16.70 8.98 0.02
CA ILE A 40 16.89 10.01 -1.00
C ILE A 40 16.74 9.30 -2.33
N LEU A 41 15.79 9.75 -3.14
CA LEU A 41 15.62 9.34 -4.53
C LEU A 41 16.21 10.44 -5.41
N LYS A 42 17.10 10.06 -6.31
CA LYS A 42 17.53 10.87 -7.44
C LYS A 42 17.01 10.24 -8.71
N PHE A 43 16.48 11.04 -9.61
CA PHE A 43 16.14 10.64 -10.96
C PHE A 43 16.80 11.59 -11.95
N THR A 44 17.29 11.02 -13.04
CA THR A 44 17.83 11.76 -14.18
C THR A 44 17.32 11.17 -15.49
N TYR A 45 16.97 12.03 -16.43
CA TYR A 45 16.65 11.68 -17.82
C TYR A 45 16.99 12.86 -18.71
N ASN A 46 17.93 12.68 -19.65
CA ASN A 46 18.48 13.78 -20.45
C ASN A 46 18.97 14.94 -19.54
N ASP A 47 18.41 16.15 -19.68
CA ASP A 47 18.70 17.33 -18.87
C ASP A 47 17.78 17.50 -17.63
N LEU A 48 16.77 16.64 -17.48
CA LEU A 48 15.85 16.62 -16.33
C LEU A 48 16.49 15.94 -15.13
N SER A 49 16.45 16.60 -13.97
CA SER A 49 16.91 16.08 -12.68
C SER A 49 15.84 16.26 -11.61
N ILE A 50 15.56 15.21 -10.83
CA ILE A 50 14.57 15.22 -9.75
C ILE A 50 15.19 14.60 -8.49
N ASP A 51 15.46 15.42 -7.47
CA ASP A 51 15.99 14.99 -6.17
C ASP A 51 14.89 15.07 -5.09
N LEU A 52 14.43 13.92 -4.58
CA LEU A 52 13.37 13.81 -3.58
C LEU A 52 13.85 13.14 -2.30
N GLU A 53 13.67 13.81 -1.18
CA GLU A 53 13.73 13.18 0.13
C GLU A 53 12.39 12.50 0.46
N LEU A 54 12.43 11.20 0.75
CA LEU A 54 11.24 10.38 1.00
C LEU A 54 11.22 9.90 2.46
N SER A 55 10.11 10.12 3.16
CA SER A 55 9.86 9.56 4.51
C SER A 55 9.56 8.06 4.49
N SER A 56 9.07 7.54 3.36
CA SER A 56 8.72 6.13 3.14
C SER A 56 9.23 5.66 1.78
N SER A 57 8.89 4.44 1.39
CA SER A 57 9.17 3.89 0.06
C SER A 57 8.21 4.40 -1.04
N ASN A 58 7.49 5.51 -0.82
CA ASN A 58 6.51 6.02 -1.80
C ASN A 58 7.19 6.79 -2.94
N ILE A 59 7.54 6.05 -3.99
CA ILE A 59 8.13 6.55 -5.24
C ILE A 59 7.12 7.27 -6.15
N LEU A 60 5.80 7.12 -5.93
CA LEU A 60 4.78 7.61 -6.86
C LEU A 60 4.80 9.15 -7.05
N LYS A 61 5.38 9.88 -6.09
CA LYS A 61 5.67 11.32 -6.20
C LYS A 61 6.64 11.69 -7.32
N LEU A 62 7.53 10.79 -7.76
CA LEU A 62 8.37 10.98 -8.94
C LEU A 62 7.48 11.16 -10.18
N TYR A 63 6.55 10.23 -10.40
CA TYR A 63 5.68 10.23 -11.59
C TYR A 63 4.69 11.40 -11.59
N VAL A 64 4.29 11.93 -10.43
CA VAL A 64 3.53 13.21 -10.34
C VAL A 64 4.33 14.38 -10.93
N ILE A 65 5.64 14.44 -10.67
CA ILE A 65 6.51 15.51 -11.20
C ILE A 65 6.78 15.29 -12.69
N LEU A 66 6.96 14.04 -13.13
CA LEU A 66 7.12 13.69 -14.54
C LEU A 66 5.86 14.05 -15.35
N GLN A 67 4.67 13.65 -14.89
CA GLN A 67 3.38 14.05 -15.50
C GLN A 67 3.30 15.58 -15.68
N HIS A 68 3.64 16.33 -14.62
CA HIS A 68 3.62 17.78 -14.66
C HIS A 68 4.68 18.37 -15.61
N HIS A 69 5.88 17.79 -15.68
CA HIS A 69 6.95 18.24 -16.58
C HIS A 69 6.60 18.02 -18.05
N PHE A 70 6.12 16.82 -18.41
CA PHE A 70 5.72 16.45 -19.76
C PHE A 70 4.29 16.86 -20.14
N LYS A 71 3.58 17.54 -19.23
CA LYS A 71 2.22 18.10 -19.42
C LYS A 71 1.12 17.05 -19.72
N VAL A 72 1.26 15.85 -19.20
CA VAL A 72 0.29 14.75 -19.31
C VAL A 72 -0.52 14.57 -18.02
N LYS A 73 -1.71 13.94 -18.07
CA LYS A 73 -2.65 13.94 -16.93
C LYS A 73 -2.63 12.66 -16.09
N THR A 74 -2.19 11.54 -16.66
CA THR A 74 -2.11 10.25 -15.97
C THR A 74 -0.73 9.60 -16.12
N ILE A 75 -0.43 8.64 -15.23
CA ILE A 75 0.78 7.81 -15.31
C ILE A 75 0.76 6.93 -16.58
N LYS A 76 -0.43 6.57 -17.08
CA LYS A 76 -0.57 5.84 -18.35
C LYS A 76 -0.15 6.72 -19.54
N ASP A 77 -0.71 7.93 -19.65
CA ASP A 77 -0.32 8.91 -20.68
C ASP A 77 1.20 9.15 -20.66
N LEU A 78 1.80 9.21 -19.46
CA LEU A 78 3.24 9.38 -19.27
C LEU A 78 4.04 8.18 -19.80
N SER A 79 3.54 6.96 -19.61
CA SER A 79 4.20 5.74 -20.08
C SER A 79 4.12 5.53 -21.60
N GLU A 80 3.16 6.18 -22.26
CA GLU A 80 2.93 6.10 -23.71
C GLU A 80 3.78 7.12 -24.51
N LEU A 81 4.55 7.98 -23.83
CA LEU A 81 5.55 8.84 -24.46
C LEU A 81 6.75 8.03 -24.99
N GLU A 82 7.51 8.60 -25.92
CA GLU A 82 8.76 8.01 -26.39
C GLU A 82 9.89 8.19 -25.34
N TRP A 83 10.38 7.07 -24.79
CA TRP A 83 11.40 7.05 -23.73
C TRP A 83 12.68 6.35 -24.18
N ASP A 84 13.81 7.04 -24.06
CA ASP A 84 15.13 6.39 -24.09
C ASP A 84 15.47 5.81 -22.70
N TYR A 85 15.17 4.52 -22.51
CA TYR A 85 15.46 3.84 -21.25
C TYR A 85 16.96 3.70 -20.93
N THR A 86 17.88 3.99 -21.86
CA THR A 86 19.32 4.05 -21.52
C THR A 86 19.66 5.30 -20.69
N ASN A 87 18.94 6.40 -20.92
CA ASN A 87 19.06 7.67 -20.19
C ASN A 87 18.15 7.73 -18.97
N PHE A 88 17.12 6.88 -18.88
CA PHE A 88 16.25 6.78 -17.70
C PHE A 88 17.02 6.14 -16.53
N LYS A 89 17.37 6.95 -15.52
CA LYS A 89 18.13 6.47 -14.35
C LYS A 89 17.46 6.89 -13.04
N VAL A 90 17.31 5.91 -12.14
CA VAL A 90 16.83 6.10 -10.76
C VAL A 90 17.91 5.66 -9.78
N GLU A 91 18.19 6.44 -8.74
CA GLU A 91 19.10 6.07 -7.67
C GLU A 91 18.44 6.34 -6.31
N ILE A 92 18.12 5.27 -5.58
CA ILE A 92 17.54 5.35 -4.23
C ILE A 92 18.61 4.98 -3.21
N THR A 93 19.02 5.96 -2.40
CA THR A 93 19.96 5.79 -1.29
C THR A 93 19.25 5.93 0.05
N ALA A 94 19.81 5.34 1.11
CA ALA A 94 19.31 5.49 2.46
C ALA A 94 20.06 6.60 3.19
N LYS A 95 19.34 7.41 3.96
CA LYS A 95 19.91 8.50 4.74
C LYS A 95 20.55 7.97 6.04
N ASN A 96 21.55 8.69 6.55
CA ASN A 96 22.28 8.37 7.79
C ASN A 96 22.96 6.98 7.79
N ASN A 97 23.63 6.59 6.70
CA ASN A 97 24.36 5.32 6.54
C ASN A 97 23.55 4.03 6.81
N ASN A 98 22.21 4.13 6.80
CA ASN A 98 21.35 2.96 6.94
C ASN A 98 21.43 2.04 5.71
N LYS A 99 21.18 0.74 5.89
CA LYS A 99 21.11 -0.19 4.76
C LYS A 99 19.76 -0.08 4.07
N LEU A 100 19.75 -0.07 2.73
CA LEU A 100 18.52 -0.20 1.94
C LEU A 100 17.79 -1.49 2.33
N SER A 101 16.47 -1.41 2.52
CA SER A 101 15.62 -2.58 2.63
C SER A 101 15.57 -3.31 1.29
N ASP A 102 15.47 -4.64 1.32
CA ASP A 102 15.50 -5.47 0.10
C ASP A 102 14.46 -5.06 -0.95
N HIS A 103 13.28 -4.60 -0.50
CA HIS A 103 12.26 -4.00 -1.36
C HIS A 103 12.73 -2.76 -2.14
N ILE A 104 13.46 -1.86 -1.47
CA ILE A 104 14.03 -0.68 -2.14
C ILE A 104 15.18 -1.08 -3.06
N LYS A 105 15.99 -2.09 -2.72
CA LYS A 105 17.01 -2.61 -3.65
C LYS A 105 16.38 -3.15 -4.93
N LEU A 106 15.29 -3.93 -4.80
CA LEU A 106 14.54 -4.45 -5.95
C LEU A 106 14.00 -3.30 -6.79
N LEU A 107 13.28 -2.35 -6.18
CA LEU A 107 12.77 -1.16 -6.87
C LEU A 107 13.88 -0.38 -7.59
N ASN A 108 15.01 -0.15 -6.92
CA ASN A 108 16.15 0.54 -7.49
C ASN A 108 16.79 -0.22 -8.66
N TYR A 109 16.81 -1.55 -8.63
CA TYR A 109 17.30 -2.34 -9.74
C TYR A 109 16.31 -2.36 -10.92
N PHE A 110 15.04 -2.70 -10.69
CA PHE A 110 14.06 -2.88 -11.75
C PHE A 110 13.80 -1.58 -12.53
N LEU A 111 13.90 -0.41 -11.88
CA LEU A 111 13.80 0.89 -12.55
C LEU A 111 15.04 1.28 -13.40
N ASN A 112 16.08 0.44 -13.43
CA ASN A 112 17.31 0.66 -14.21
C ASN A 112 17.65 -0.53 -15.11
N LEU A 113 16.64 -1.30 -15.55
CA LEU A 113 16.82 -2.39 -16.53
C LEU A 113 17.23 -1.91 -17.93
N LYS A 114 17.00 -0.63 -18.27
CA LYS A 114 17.33 -0.04 -19.57
C LYS A 114 16.72 -0.86 -20.72
N ASN A 115 17.55 -1.47 -21.57
CA ASN A 115 17.12 -2.25 -22.73
C ASN A 115 16.59 -3.65 -22.34
N GLU A 116 16.63 -4.02 -21.06
CA GLU A 116 16.02 -5.24 -20.52
C GLU A 116 14.55 -5.05 -20.09
N PHE A 117 13.94 -3.88 -20.31
CA PHE A 117 12.48 -3.72 -20.20
C PHE A 117 11.75 -4.54 -21.28
N ASN A 118 10.61 -5.12 -20.90
CA ASN A 118 9.80 -5.99 -21.76
C ASN A 118 10.51 -7.25 -22.30
N THR A 119 11.66 -7.63 -21.73
CA THR A 119 12.33 -8.92 -22.01
C THR A 119 12.09 -9.93 -20.91
N ILE A 120 12.23 -11.23 -21.23
CA ILE A 120 12.08 -12.30 -20.24
C ILE A 120 13.36 -12.39 -19.41
N LEU A 121 13.22 -12.17 -18.10
CA LEU A 121 14.30 -12.17 -17.12
C LEU A 121 14.32 -13.50 -16.36
N LYS A 122 15.43 -14.22 -16.36
CA LYS A 122 15.60 -15.43 -15.54
C LYS A 122 15.88 -15.07 -14.09
N ILE A 123 15.28 -15.79 -13.15
CA ILE A 123 15.46 -15.55 -11.70
C ILE A 123 16.93 -15.68 -11.30
N GLU A 124 17.65 -16.68 -11.83
CA GLU A 124 19.06 -16.92 -11.53
C GLU A 124 19.95 -15.71 -11.87
N ASP A 125 19.77 -15.13 -13.07
CA ASP A 125 20.47 -13.92 -13.49
C ASP A 125 20.16 -12.73 -12.56
N LEU A 126 18.90 -12.60 -12.15
CA LEU A 126 18.48 -11.56 -11.20
C LEU A 126 19.09 -11.76 -9.81
N GLU A 127 19.17 -12.99 -9.31
CA GLU A 127 19.70 -13.32 -7.97
C GLU A 127 21.23 -13.16 -7.91
N ASN A 128 21.92 -13.41 -9.03
CA ASN A 128 23.33 -13.07 -9.21
C ASN A 128 23.56 -11.54 -9.17
N ARG A 129 22.67 -10.75 -9.77
CA ARG A 129 22.75 -9.28 -9.81
C ARG A 129 22.31 -8.59 -8.50
N ILE A 130 21.32 -9.12 -7.77
CA ILE A 130 20.84 -8.57 -6.49
C ILE A 130 20.84 -9.62 -5.38
N LYS A 131 21.75 -9.47 -4.42
CA LYS A 131 21.74 -10.25 -3.18
C LYS A 131 20.74 -9.66 -2.17
N LEU A 132 19.55 -10.25 -2.12
CA LEU A 132 18.57 -10.04 -1.04
C LEU A 132 19.00 -10.77 0.23
N LYS A 133 18.48 -10.35 1.38
CA LYS A 133 18.72 -10.98 2.70
C LYS A 133 17.57 -11.89 3.13
N ASP A 134 16.37 -11.70 2.60
CA ASP A 134 15.24 -12.60 2.85
C ASP A 134 15.47 -13.96 2.17
N LYS A 135 15.20 -15.05 2.90
CA LYS A 135 15.30 -16.44 2.41
C LYS A 135 14.37 -16.73 1.20
N ARG A 136 13.40 -15.85 0.91
CA ARG A 136 12.45 -16.00 -0.20
C ARG A 136 12.99 -15.62 -1.59
N GLY A 137 14.18 -15.03 -1.70
CA GLY A 137 14.81 -14.72 -2.98
C GLY A 137 14.01 -13.77 -3.88
N ILE A 138 14.42 -13.68 -5.16
CA ILE A 138 13.70 -12.96 -6.23
C ILE A 138 12.63 -13.86 -6.84
N GLY A 139 12.76 -15.18 -6.70
CA GLY A 139 11.67 -16.11 -7.03
C GLY A 139 10.38 -15.91 -6.20
N GLY A 140 10.50 -15.41 -4.97
CA GLY A 140 9.42 -15.37 -3.98
C GLY A 140 8.44 -14.19 -4.06
N GLU A 141 7.84 -13.86 -2.91
CA GLU A 141 6.79 -12.84 -2.81
C GLU A 141 7.31 -11.41 -2.98
N ARG A 142 8.58 -11.13 -2.62
CA ARG A 142 9.08 -9.77 -2.43
C ARG A 142 9.03 -8.89 -3.69
N PRO A 143 9.39 -9.39 -4.89
CA PRO A 143 9.24 -8.58 -6.12
C PRO A 143 7.79 -8.37 -6.54
N ARG A 144 6.86 -9.26 -6.16
CA ARG A 144 5.43 -9.10 -6.45
C ARG A 144 4.83 -7.90 -5.71
N GLU A 145 5.47 -7.45 -4.63
CA GLU A 145 5.10 -6.21 -3.93
C GLU A 145 5.30 -4.96 -4.81
N LEU A 146 6.11 -5.01 -5.87
CA LEU A 146 6.22 -3.90 -6.82
C LEU A 146 4.91 -3.70 -7.61
N ASN A 147 4.28 -4.79 -8.03
CA ASN A 147 2.93 -4.77 -8.61
C ASN A 147 1.89 -4.43 -7.53
N TYR A 148 1.84 -5.19 -6.42
CA TYR A 148 0.76 -5.05 -5.42
C TYR A 148 0.83 -3.81 -4.52
N MET A 149 1.95 -3.09 -4.42
CA MET A 149 2.05 -1.86 -3.62
C MET A 149 2.09 -0.57 -4.46
N TYR A 150 2.47 -0.66 -5.73
CA TYR A 150 2.68 0.52 -6.58
C TYR A 150 2.03 0.46 -7.95
N GLY A 151 1.65 -0.72 -8.46
CA GLY A 151 1.11 -0.88 -9.81
C GLY A 151 2.17 -1.10 -10.89
N PHE A 152 3.39 -1.52 -10.56
CA PHE A 152 4.38 -1.85 -11.60
C PHE A 152 4.00 -3.11 -12.38
N SER A 153 4.31 -3.11 -13.68
CA SER A 153 4.13 -4.19 -14.66
C SER A 153 5.11 -5.37 -14.46
N TYR A 154 5.19 -5.88 -13.22
CA TYR A 154 5.96 -7.05 -12.83
C TYR A 154 5.10 -8.33 -12.88
N TYR A 155 5.40 -9.22 -13.82
CA TYR A 155 4.64 -10.44 -14.03
C TYR A 155 5.38 -11.71 -13.61
N THR A 156 4.56 -12.71 -13.30
CA THR A 156 4.95 -14.07 -12.95
C THR A 156 4.06 -15.03 -13.74
N PRO A 157 4.36 -16.34 -13.82
CA PRO A 157 3.50 -17.31 -14.52
C PRO A 157 2.03 -17.31 -14.05
N ALA A 158 1.80 -16.96 -12.78
CA ALA A 158 0.46 -16.85 -12.20
C ALA A 158 -0.33 -15.63 -12.73
N THR A 159 0.33 -14.60 -13.25
CA THR A 159 -0.29 -13.40 -13.84
C THR A 159 -0.14 -13.32 -15.36
N LYS A 160 0.88 -13.96 -15.94
CA LYS A 160 1.10 -14.06 -17.39
C LYS A 160 1.54 -15.47 -17.75
N LYS A 161 0.58 -16.29 -18.24
CA LYS A 161 0.74 -17.75 -18.47
C LYS A 161 1.83 -18.13 -19.49
N SER A 162 2.36 -17.18 -20.26
CA SER A 162 3.45 -17.40 -21.22
C SER A 162 4.84 -17.46 -20.58
N LEU A 163 4.96 -17.25 -19.27
CA LEU A 163 6.22 -17.31 -18.53
C LEU A 163 6.40 -18.66 -17.84
N ASN A 164 7.63 -19.16 -17.77
CA ASN A 164 8.02 -20.32 -16.97
C ASN A 164 8.22 -19.97 -15.49
N ASN A 165 8.18 -20.97 -14.60
CA ASN A 165 8.39 -20.77 -13.15
C ASN A 165 9.70 -20.04 -12.79
N SER A 166 10.74 -20.26 -13.59
CA SER A 166 12.07 -19.65 -13.53
C SER A 166 12.16 -18.23 -14.13
N GLU A 167 11.08 -17.69 -14.68
CA GLU A 167 11.07 -16.46 -15.49
C GLU A 167 10.18 -15.37 -14.90
N ARG A 168 10.56 -14.11 -15.14
CA ARG A 168 9.84 -12.91 -14.76
C ARG A 168 9.86 -11.93 -15.93
N LEU A 169 8.86 -11.06 -15.99
CA LEU A 169 8.79 -9.98 -16.98
C LEU A 169 8.55 -8.66 -16.23
N PHE A 170 9.28 -7.62 -16.62
CA PHE A 170 9.05 -6.26 -16.15
C PHE A 170 8.91 -5.36 -17.38
N GLU A 171 7.68 -5.02 -17.74
CA GLU A 171 7.40 -4.43 -19.07
C GLU A 171 7.87 -2.98 -19.19
N SER A 172 7.76 -2.19 -18.12
CA SER A 172 8.15 -0.77 -18.14
C SER A 172 8.52 -0.24 -16.75
N PRO A 173 9.26 0.88 -16.65
CA PRO A 173 9.54 1.56 -15.38
C PRO A 173 8.35 2.37 -14.86
N PHE A 174 7.12 2.14 -15.36
CA PHE A 174 5.93 2.92 -15.01
C PHE A 174 4.91 2.08 -14.21
N PRO A 175 4.31 2.65 -13.15
CA PRO A 175 3.26 2.00 -12.38
C PRO A 175 1.89 2.15 -13.08
N ILE A 176 1.64 1.34 -14.12
CA ILE A 176 0.43 1.39 -14.95
C ILE A 176 -0.59 0.29 -14.66
N GLU A 177 -0.22 -0.73 -13.87
CA GLU A 177 -1.10 -1.84 -13.50
C GLU A 177 -2.08 -1.46 -12.38
N GLU A 178 -3.27 -2.06 -12.41
CA GLU A 178 -4.21 -1.95 -11.29
C GLU A 178 -3.63 -2.56 -10.00
N ILE A 179 -3.48 -1.72 -8.98
CA ILE A 179 -3.11 -2.15 -7.64
C ILE A 179 -4.25 -3.00 -7.07
N ASN A 180 -4.08 -4.31 -6.98
CA ASN A 180 -5.07 -5.20 -6.39
C ASN A 180 -4.92 -5.25 -4.85
N PRO A 181 -5.79 -4.58 -4.06
CA PRO A 181 -5.55 -4.37 -2.62
C PRO A 181 -5.82 -5.62 -1.75
N LYS A 182 -6.16 -6.77 -2.36
CA LYS A 182 -6.75 -7.92 -1.64
C LYS A 182 -5.75 -8.83 -0.94
N ARG A 183 -4.43 -8.70 -1.14
CA ARG A 183 -3.43 -9.50 -0.41
C ARG A 183 -3.06 -8.90 0.95
N LYS A 184 -3.97 -9.10 1.90
CA LYS A 184 -3.62 -9.25 3.33
C LYS A 184 -2.50 -10.28 3.46
N ALA A 185 -1.57 -10.06 4.38
CA ALA A 185 -0.50 -11.02 4.62
C ALA A 185 -0.80 -11.83 5.92
N ILE A 186 0.14 -12.55 6.55
CA ILE A 186 -0.03 -13.32 7.83
C ILE A 186 1.12 -13.05 8.84
N VAL A 187 0.83 -12.58 10.08
CA VAL A 187 1.83 -12.19 11.13
C VAL A 187 2.30 -13.41 11.94
N ASN A 188 3.61 -13.55 12.13
CA ASN A 188 4.21 -14.39 13.17
C ASN A 188 4.85 -13.51 14.25
N VAL A 189 4.70 -13.89 15.52
CA VAL A 189 5.35 -13.27 16.69
C VAL A 189 6.01 -14.37 17.53
N PRO A 190 7.24 -14.20 18.06
CA PRO A 190 7.91 -15.24 18.84
C PRO A 190 7.38 -15.33 20.28
N ASN A 191 7.29 -16.56 20.80
CA ASN A 191 7.24 -16.91 22.24
C ASN A 191 6.11 -16.30 23.10
N GLY A 192 4.93 -16.03 22.53
CA GLY A 192 3.74 -15.74 23.32
C GLY A 192 2.45 -16.07 22.58
N LYS A 193 1.41 -16.54 23.29
CA LYS A 193 0.06 -16.64 22.73
C LYS A 193 -0.42 -15.23 22.38
N ILE A 194 -0.52 -14.92 21.09
CA ILE A 194 -1.02 -13.64 20.60
C ILE A 194 -2.49 -13.51 21.02
N LYS A 195 -2.79 -12.57 21.92
CA LYS A 195 -4.17 -12.19 22.30
C LYS A 195 -4.61 -10.99 21.51
N CYS A 196 -5.84 -11.00 21.00
CA CYS A 196 -6.41 -9.84 20.34
C CYS A 196 -6.63 -8.74 21.39
N PHE A 197 -6.12 -7.53 21.13
CA PHE A 197 -6.31 -6.38 22.01
C PHE A 197 -7.80 -6.09 22.31
N THR A 198 -8.67 -6.36 21.34
CA THR A 198 -10.12 -6.08 21.43
C THR A 198 -10.89 -7.15 22.21
N CYS A 199 -10.82 -8.41 21.78
CA CYS A 199 -11.65 -9.48 22.38
C CYS A 199 -10.89 -10.33 23.42
N GLY A 200 -9.58 -10.12 23.61
CA GLY A 200 -8.75 -10.90 24.52
C GLY A 200 -8.42 -12.33 24.04
N CYS A 201 -9.15 -12.85 23.04
CA CYS A 201 -9.01 -14.19 22.50
C CYS A 201 -7.68 -14.41 21.76
N THR A 202 -7.16 -15.63 21.84
CA THR A 202 -6.01 -16.11 21.06
C THR A 202 -6.44 -16.75 19.74
N GLU A 203 -5.50 -17.02 18.83
CA GLU A 203 -5.79 -17.67 17.54
C GLU A 203 -6.54 -18.99 17.75
N GLY A 204 -7.69 -19.15 17.09
CA GLY A 204 -8.54 -20.33 17.18
C GLY A 204 -9.57 -20.34 18.33
N GLU A 205 -9.46 -19.45 19.32
CA GLU A 205 -10.48 -19.31 20.37
C GLU A 205 -11.75 -18.63 19.82
N MET A 206 -12.91 -18.98 20.37
CA MET A 206 -14.18 -18.32 20.07
C MET A 206 -14.31 -17.05 20.91
N ASP A 207 -14.69 -15.93 20.29
CA ASP A 207 -15.04 -14.72 21.00
C ASP A 207 -16.46 -14.78 21.61
N ILE A 208 -16.81 -13.74 22.38
CA ILE A 208 -18.11 -13.60 23.04
C ILE A 208 -19.30 -13.53 22.07
N PHE A 209 -19.06 -13.40 20.76
CA PHE A 209 -20.06 -13.39 19.69
C PHE A 209 -20.07 -14.71 18.89
N GLY A 210 -19.35 -15.74 19.37
CA GLY A 210 -19.26 -17.04 18.73
C GLY A 210 -18.53 -17.00 17.39
N LYS A 211 -17.53 -16.12 17.23
CA LYS A 211 -16.66 -16.08 16.05
C LYS A 211 -15.25 -16.53 16.40
N GLN A 212 -14.68 -17.35 15.53
CA GLN A 212 -13.33 -17.85 15.72
C GLN A 212 -12.30 -16.74 15.45
N CYS A 213 -11.42 -16.52 16.41
CA CYS A 213 -10.38 -15.50 16.37
C CYS A 213 -9.27 -15.91 15.39
N HIS A 214 -9.05 -15.08 14.36
CA HIS A 214 -8.01 -15.29 13.34
C HIS A 214 -7.18 -14.02 13.08
N PHE A 215 -5.85 -14.12 13.04
CA PHE A 215 -4.92 -13.02 12.74
C PHE A 215 -4.40 -13.06 11.28
N GLU A 216 -4.16 -11.87 10.70
CA GLU A 216 -3.60 -11.66 9.35
C GLU A 216 -2.50 -10.54 9.46
N LYS A 217 -1.35 -10.56 8.73
CA LYS A 217 -0.40 -9.40 8.67
C LYS A 217 -1.17 -8.22 8.11
N GLY A 218 -0.79 -7.07 8.62
CA GLY A 218 -1.54 -5.84 8.46
C GLY A 218 -2.54 -5.63 9.60
N HIS A 219 -2.86 -6.65 10.40
CA HIS A 219 -3.69 -6.49 11.61
C HIS A 219 -2.89 -6.25 12.89
N LEU A 220 -1.56 -6.13 12.80
CA LEU A 220 -0.76 -5.35 13.76
C LEU A 220 -0.95 -3.86 13.43
N ILE A 221 -2.08 -3.29 13.82
CA ILE A 221 -2.32 -1.86 13.66
C ILE A 221 -1.71 -1.14 14.88
N PRO A 222 -0.95 -0.05 14.69
CA PRO A 222 -0.62 0.85 15.78
C PRO A 222 -1.91 1.57 16.23
N ILE A 223 -2.56 1.02 17.25
CA ILE A 223 -3.56 1.78 18.00
C ILE A 223 -2.80 2.91 18.68
N LYS A 224 -2.98 4.14 18.20
CA LYS A 224 -2.54 5.34 18.93
C LYS A 224 -3.44 5.52 20.15
N VAL A 225 -3.19 4.72 21.19
CA VAL A 225 -3.42 5.15 22.56
C VAL A 225 -2.32 6.18 22.83
N GLU A 226 -2.69 7.35 23.34
CA GLU A 226 -1.78 8.47 23.52
C GLU A 226 -0.49 8.05 24.27
N ASN A 227 0.63 8.67 23.89
CA ASN A 227 1.96 8.41 24.43
C ASN A 227 2.54 6.98 24.25
N THR A 228 1.96 6.13 23.40
CA THR A 228 2.56 4.82 23.06
C THR A 228 2.97 4.69 21.60
N THR A 229 4.18 4.16 21.35
CA THR A 229 4.72 3.82 20.02
C THR A 229 4.56 2.34 19.67
N LYS A 230 3.83 1.56 20.50
CA LYS A 230 3.68 0.11 20.36
C LYS A 230 2.49 -0.22 19.46
N SER A 231 2.64 -1.26 18.64
CA SER A 231 1.54 -1.82 17.84
C SER A 231 0.93 -3.01 18.56
N TYR A 232 -0.40 -3.11 18.54
CA TYR A 232 -1.14 -4.17 19.24
C TYR A 232 -1.88 -5.05 18.22
N PRO A 233 -1.88 -6.38 18.39
CA PRO A 233 -2.57 -7.30 17.48
C PRO A 233 -4.09 -7.22 17.62
N GLN A 234 -4.79 -7.04 16.51
CA GLN A 234 -6.24 -7.22 16.41
C GLN A 234 -6.57 -8.41 15.50
N CYS A 235 -7.59 -9.19 15.85
CA CYS A 235 -8.06 -10.27 14.99
C CYS A 235 -8.89 -9.71 13.83
N LYS A 236 -9.05 -10.51 12.77
CA LYS A 236 -9.80 -10.19 11.55
C LYS A 236 -11.21 -9.73 11.85
N TRP A 237 -11.94 -10.45 12.71
CA TRP A 237 -13.32 -10.10 13.05
C TRP A 237 -13.38 -8.76 13.78
N CYS A 238 -12.60 -8.56 14.85
CA CYS A 238 -12.56 -7.31 15.59
C CYS A 238 -12.15 -6.11 14.73
N ASN A 239 -11.18 -6.25 13.83
CA ASN A 239 -10.77 -5.19 12.89
C ASN A 239 -11.91 -4.83 11.92
N THR A 240 -12.64 -5.82 11.39
CA THR A 240 -13.81 -5.59 10.55
C THR A 240 -14.99 -4.99 11.34
N PHE A 241 -15.24 -5.45 12.56
CA PHE A 241 -16.30 -4.97 13.44
C PHE A 241 -16.07 -3.51 13.86
N TYR A 242 -14.84 -3.14 14.24
CA TYR A 242 -14.49 -1.74 14.56
C TYR A 242 -14.77 -0.81 13.39
N LYS A 243 -14.37 -1.19 12.16
CA LYS A 243 -14.50 -0.34 10.98
C LYS A 243 -15.94 -0.10 10.53
N ASP A 244 -16.87 -0.98 10.86
CA ASP A 244 -18.26 -0.94 10.40
C ASP A 244 -19.24 -0.55 11.50
N LYS A 245 -18.90 -0.77 12.79
CA LYS A 245 -19.85 -0.61 13.92
C LYS A 245 -19.39 0.32 15.03
N ILE A 246 -18.16 0.85 14.99
CA ILE A 246 -17.64 1.75 16.03
C ILE A 246 -16.95 2.95 15.39
N GLU A 247 -17.61 4.11 15.47
CA GLU A 247 -16.97 5.40 15.30
C GLU A 247 -16.25 5.76 16.61
N TRP A 248 -15.15 6.51 16.54
CA TRP A 248 -14.51 7.03 17.75
C TRP A 248 -14.89 8.50 17.94
N ASP A 249 -15.41 8.83 19.11
CA ASP A 249 -15.59 10.22 19.51
C ASP A 249 -14.23 10.79 19.90
N PHE A 250 -13.62 11.53 18.98
CA PHE A 250 -12.32 12.17 19.16
C PHE A 250 -12.30 13.24 20.27
N SER A 251 -13.45 13.72 20.74
CA SER A 251 -13.53 14.69 21.85
C SER A 251 -13.50 14.03 23.23
N THR A 252 -14.05 12.81 23.35
CA THR A 252 -14.13 12.08 24.63
C THR A 252 -13.20 10.87 24.72
N GLY A 253 -12.54 10.49 23.62
CA GLY A 253 -11.66 9.33 23.57
C GLY A 253 -12.39 8.00 23.79
N LYS A 254 -13.68 7.93 23.45
CA LYS A 254 -14.55 6.76 23.68
C LYS A 254 -15.13 6.20 22.37
N PRO A 255 -15.40 4.88 22.30
CA PRO A 255 -16.09 4.28 21.17
C PRO A 255 -17.57 4.67 21.18
N LYS A 256 -18.07 5.13 20.03
CA LYS A 256 -19.46 5.44 19.74
C LYS A 256 -19.99 4.41 18.74
N PHE A 257 -20.95 3.60 19.15
CA PHE A 257 -21.46 2.53 18.30
C PHE A 257 -22.34 3.09 17.17
N ASN A 258 -22.07 2.67 15.92
CA ASN A 258 -22.94 2.95 14.79
C ASN A 258 -24.15 2.00 14.87
N THR A 259 -25.20 2.48 15.52
CA THR A 259 -26.40 1.69 15.84
C THR A 259 -27.11 1.15 14.60
N LEU A 260 -27.05 1.87 13.47
CA LEU A 260 -27.62 1.43 12.20
C LEU A 260 -26.90 0.19 11.65
N ALA A 261 -25.57 0.17 11.68
CA ALA A 261 -24.80 -1.02 11.30
C ALA A 261 -25.00 -2.20 12.27
N VAL A 262 -25.20 -1.93 13.57
CA VAL A 262 -25.59 -2.96 14.54
C VAL A 262 -26.97 -3.56 14.17
N MET A 263 -27.97 -2.73 13.89
CA MET A 263 -29.31 -3.18 13.49
C MET A 263 -29.32 -3.93 12.16
N ARG A 264 -28.59 -3.46 11.13
CA ARG A 264 -28.53 -4.06 9.79
C ARG A 264 -28.18 -5.56 9.79
N ASP A 265 -27.25 -5.96 10.66
CA ASP A 265 -26.79 -7.36 10.73
C ASP A 265 -27.39 -8.14 11.91
N THR A 266 -28.33 -7.53 12.64
CA THR A 266 -29.17 -8.23 13.62
C THR A 266 -30.24 -9.03 12.86
N LYS A 267 -30.52 -10.27 13.27
CA LYS A 267 -31.53 -11.09 12.58
C LYS A 267 -32.90 -10.39 12.61
N LYS A 268 -33.67 -10.47 11.51
CA LYS A 268 -35.02 -9.86 11.39
C LYS A 268 -35.93 -10.23 12.57
N SER A 269 -35.86 -11.46 13.06
CA SER A 269 -36.57 -11.94 14.27
C SER A 269 -36.27 -11.12 15.53
N ASP A 270 -34.99 -10.85 15.76
CA ASP A 270 -34.48 -10.24 16.97
C ASP A 270 -34.74 -8.73 16.92
N LEU A 271 -34.61 -8.13 15.72
CA LEU A 271 -34.98 -6.75 15.45
C LEU A 271 -36.48 -6.50 15.68
N ILE A 272 -37.36 -7.36 15.15
CA ILE A 272 -38.81 -7.28 15.38
C ILE A 272 -39.13 -7.42 16.88
N SER A 273 -38.44 -8.31 17.60
CA SER A 273 -38.59 -8.47 19.05
C SER A 273 -38.23 -7.19 19.82
N TYR A 274 -37.14 -6.51 19.46
CA TYR A 274 -36.78 -5.22 20.06
C TYR A 274 -37.74 -4.10 19.69
N ILE A 275 -38.19 -4.00 18.44
CA ILE A 275 -39.14 -2.97 17.99
C ILE A 275 -40.50 -3.12 18.70
N LYS A 276 -41.00 -4.36 18.85
CA LYS A 276 -42.21 -4.65 19.64
C LYS A 276 -42.06 -4.27 21.12
N LYS A 277 -40.89 -4.49 21.72
CA LYS A 277 -40.60 -4.05 23.11
C LYS A 277 -40.56 -2.53 23.27
N LEU A 278 -40.34 -1.78 22.18
CA LEU A 278 -40.43 -0.31 22.15
C LEU A 278 -41.85 0.20 21.85
N GLY A 279 -42.86 -0.69 21.83
CA GLY A 279 -44.27 -0.33 21.63
C GLY A 279 -44.67 -0.04 20.18
N ILE A 280 -43.77 -0.26 19.22
CA ILE A 280 -44.03 -0.05 17.79
C ILE A 280 -44.37 -1.41 17.16
N THR A 281 -45.49 -1.47 16.42
CA THR A 281 -45.92 -2.68 15.69
C THR A 281 -45.91 -2.39 14.19
N PRO A 282 -44.85 -2.77 13.44
CA PRO A 282 -44.76 -2.48 12.01
C PRO A 282 -45.60 -3.49 11.22
N ASN A 283 -46.82 -3.10 10.84
CA ASN A 283 -47.75 -3.93 10.06
C ASN A 283 -47.12 -4.48 8.76
N ASP A 284 -46.17 -3.75 8.18
CA ASP A 284 -45.52 -4.08 6.91
C ASP A 284 -44.37 -5.10 7.03
N LEU A 285 -43.89 -5.40 8.26
CA LEU A 285 -42.79 -6.36 8.47
C LEU A 285 -43.25 -7.79 8.79
N GLU A 286 -44.54 -7.99 9.06
CA GLU A 286 -45.11 -9.32 9.39
C GLU A 286 -45.60 -10.12 8.17
N LYS A 287 -45.54 -9.55 6.96
CA LYS A 287 -45.90 -10.25 5.71
C LYS A 287 -44.68 -10.45 4.81
N LYS A 288 -44.33 -11.73 4.63
CA LYS A 288 -43.15 -12.30 3.95
C LYS A 288 -41.86 -12.30 4.79
#